data_AF-A0A522BHS1-F1
#
_entry.id   AF-A0A522BHS1-F1
#
_cell.length_a   1.000
_cell.length_b   1.000
_cell.length_c   1.000
_cell.angle_alpha   90.00
_cell.angle_beta   90.00
_cell.angle_gamma   90.00
#
_symmetry.space_group_name_H-M   'P 1'
#
loop_
_entity.id
_entity.type
_entity.pdbx_description
1 polymer ?
#
loop_
_entity_poly.entity_id
_entity_poly.type
_entity_poly.pdbx_seq_one_letter_code
_entity_poly.pdbx_strand_id
1 'polypeptide(L)'
;MSVFKAFGNCWRELKSEITMTTVIVVAVVLVVAVYGGWQFANSSSFCGSCHAMKPYYKNWAESGHKEVSCTECHLPPGAWNHIKYKAIDGAISGVYFVTGKGPSKASAHVPEASCMNIAYGCHDPKKLDEKGPKQFAGGEFEHSTHLGDLDNGLNPECTTCHSATTQEKHLEVKPEICVQCHHNMKETGQCSSCHKLRPQVTVAGAKFEHAKGKKSCRSCHSNINSPSKPADNCVKCHGQKEALETEKTSEKMHEIHVSDRKIKHKVECFDCHGVMLPLKKTGRDPAYIHKFHIEKAQQGCTDCHSGKSVPSCSDCH
;
A
#
# COMPACT_ATOMS: atom_id res chain seq x y z
N MET A 1 6.21 10.72 -66.20
CA MET A 1 5.28 11.87 -66.14
C MET A 1 3.80 11.50 -65.95
N SER A 2 3.39 10.23 -65.85
CA SER A 2 1.98 9.84 -65.71
C SER A 2 1.51 9.59 -64.26
N VAL A 3 2.40 9.16 -63.36
CA VAL A 3 2.03 8.85 -61.95
C VAL A 3 1.66 10.12 -61.15
N PHE A 4 2.39 11.23 -61.35
CA PHE A 4 2.10 12.51 -60.71
C PHE A 4 0.78 13.15 -61.19
N LYS A 5 0.39 12.93 -62.46
CA LYS A 5 -0.91 13.38 -62.98
C LYS A 5 -2.06 12.53 -62.45
N ALA A 6 -1.86 11.22 -62.27
CA ALA A 6 -2.84 10.34 -61.64
C ALA A 6 -3.09 10.69 -60.17
N PHE A 7 -2.03 11.01 -59.41
CA PHE A 7 -2.15 11.53 -58.04
C PHE A 7 -2.86 12.89 -57.98
N GLY A 8 -2.54 13.82 -58.90
CA GLY A 8 -3.18 15.13 -58.96
C GLY A 8 -4.67 15.08 -59.31
N ASN A 9 -5.08 14.16 -60.18
CA ASN A 9 -6.49 13.98 -60.55
C ASN A 9 -7.29 13.29 -59.44
N CYS A 10 -6.73 12.27 -58.79
CA CYS A 10 -7.34 11.60 -57.63
C CYS A 10 -7.57 12.59 -56.46
N TRP A 11 -6.60 13.46 -56.17
CA TRP A 11 -6.74 14.50 -55.15
C TRP A 11 -7.80 15.57 -55.49
N ARG A 12 -7.99 15.86 -56.77
CA ARG A 12 -8.97 16.85 -57.25
C ARG A 12 -10.40 16.32 -57.25
N GLU A 13 -10.60 15.05 -57.57
CA GLU A 13 -11.90 14.38 -57.46
C GLU A 13 -12.28 14.12 -55.99
N LEU A 14 -11.32 13.73 -55.14
CA LEU A 14 -11.52 13.59 -53.69
C LEU A 14 -11.99 14.90 -53.03
N LYS A 15 -11.50 16.05 -53.52
CA LYS A 15 -11.91 17.39 -53.05
C LYS A 15 -13.33 17.78 -53.46
N SER A 16 -13.88 17.18 -54.52
CA SER A 16 -15.23 17.49 -55.02
C SER A 16 -16.34 16.68 -54.33
N GLU A 17 -15.98 15.52 -53.77
CA GLU A 17 -16.90 14.59 -53.07
C GLU A 17 -16.88 14.80 -51.53
N ILE A 18 -15.77 15.27 -50.97
CA ILE A 18 -15.68 15.58 -49.54
C ILE A 18 -16.39 16.91 -49.27
N THR A 19 -17.68 16.81 -48.97
CA THR A 19 -18.46 17.92 -48.46
C THR A 19 -17.97 18.33 -47.06
N MET A 20 -18.11 19.60 -46.69
CA MET A 20 -17.86 20.07 -45.32
C MET A 20 -18.63 19.22 -44.28
N THR A 21 -19.81 18.72 -44.64
CA THR A 21 -20.61 17.80 -43.82
C THR A 21 -19.86 16.49 -43.56
N THR A 22 -19.25 15.88 -44.57
CA THR A 22 -18.47 14.63 -44.42
C THR A 22 -17.28 14.84 -43.48
N VAL A 23 -16.58 15.98 -43.59
CA VAL A 23 -15.46 16.33 -42.68
C VAL A 23 -15.93 16.48 -41.24
N ILE A 24 -17.05 17.18 -41.02
CA ILE A 24 -17.62 17.40 -39.69
C ILE A 24 -18.05 16.06 -39.07
N VAL A 25 -18.74 15.20 -39.84
CA VAL A 25 -19.19 13.89 -39.35
C VAL A 25 -17.99 13.02 -38.96
N VAL A 26 -16.96 12.95 -39.80
CA VAL A 26 -15.72 12.20 -39.47
C VAL A 26 -15.04 12.77 -38.24
N ALA A 27 -14.94 14.10 -38.11
CA ALA A 27 -14.36 14.74 -36.94
C ALA A 27 -15.14 14.42 -35.66
N VAL A 28 -16.47 14.48 -35.69
CA VAL A 28 -17.33 14.14 -34.55
C VAL A 28 -17.18 12.66 -34.19
N VAL A 29 -17.19 11.75 -35.17
CA VAL A 29 -16.99 10.32 -34.92
C VAL A 29 -15.62 10.05 -34.28
N LEU A 30 -14.56 10.72 -34.75
CA LEU A 30 -13.23 10.60 -34.16
C LEU A 30 -13.20 11.13 -32.72
N VAL A 31 -13.82 12.28 -32.45
CA VAL A 31 -13.90 12.82 -31.08
C VAL A 31 -14.65 11.87 -30.15
N VAL A 32 -15.79 11.33 -30.58
CA VAL A 32 -16.57 10.35 -29.81
C VAL A 32 -15.77 9.07 -29.58
N ALA A 33 -15.06 8.56 -30.59
CA ALA A 33 -14.23 7.37 -30.46
C ALA A 33 -13.06 7.58 -29.49
N VAL A 34 -12.36 8.72 -29.60
CA VAL A 34 -11.26 9.07 -28.69
C VAL A 34 -11.78 9.24 -27.26
N TYR A 35 -12.89 9.94 -27.08
CA TYR A 35 -13.52 10.13 -25.76
C TYR A 35 -13.99 8.80 -25.16
N GLY A 36 -14.65 7.95 -25.95
CA GLY A 36 -15.09 6.62 -25.50
C GLY A 36 -13.91 5.73 -25.12
N GLY A 37 -12.85 5.72 -25.94
CA GLY A 37 -11.60 5.01 -25.64
C GLY A 37 -10.92 5.53 -24.38
N TRP A 38 -10.92 6.85 -24.18
CA TRP A 38 -10.42 7.48 -22.96
C TRP A 38 -11.21 7.03 -21.72
N GLN A 39 -12.54 7.04 -21.77
CA GLN A 39 -13.37 6.62 -20.64
C GLN A 39 -13.19 5.14 -20.32
N PHE A 40 -13.15 4.28 -21.34
CA PHE A 40 -12.86 2.86 -21.14
C PHE A 40 -11.50 2.64 -20.47
N ALA A 41 -10.46 3.31 -20.97
CA ALA A 41 -9.10 3.17 -20.44
C ALA A 41 -8.95 3.73 -19.00
N ASN A 42 -9.86 4.57 -18.52
CA ASN A 42 -9.88 5.07 -17.14
C ASN A 42 -10.85 4.29 -16.23
N SER A 43 -11.62 3.36 -16.78
CA SER A 43 -12.52 2.53 -15.98
C SER A 43 -11.74 1.51 -15.13
N SER A 44 -12.23 1.22 -13.94
CA SER A 44 -11.68 0.14 -13.10
C SER A 44 -11.72 -1.22 -13.82
N SER A 45 -12.72 -1.44 -14.69
CA SER A 45 -12.88 -2.67 -15.47
C SER A 45 -11.73 -2.91 -16.46
N PHE A 46 -11.21 -1.84 -17.07
CA PHE A 46 -10.04 -1.94 -17.95
C PHE A 46 -8.81 -2.39 -17.16
N CYS A 47 -8.59 -1.82 -15.97
CA CYS A 47 -7.52 -2.26 -15.08
C CYS A 47 -7.68 -3.75 -14.73
N GLY A 48 -8.89 -4.20 -14.39
CA GLY A 48 -9.20 -5.60 -14.08
C GLY A 48 -9.01 -6.58 -15.25
N SER A 49 -8.95 -6.10 -16.50
CA SER A 49 -8.69 -6.93 -17.67
C SER A 49 -7.23 -7.40 -17.76
N CYS A 50 -6.31 -6.67 -17.14
CA CYS A 50 -4.90 -7.02 -17.07
C CYS A 50 -4.67 -8.12 -16.01
N HIS A 51 -3.96 -9.19 -16.37
CA HIS A 51 -3.74 -10.34 -15.46
C HIS A 51 -3.06 -9.94 -14.14
N ALA A 52 -2.12 -9.00 -14.20
CA ALA A 52 -1.34 -8.56 -13.03
C ALA A 52 -2.20 -7.79 -12.03
N MET A 53 -3.28 -7.16 -12.50
CA MET A 53 -4.16 -6.31 -11.70
C MET A 53 -5.37 -7.05 -11.11
N LYS A 54 -5.69 -8.26 -11.59
CA LYS A 54 -6.83 -9.06 -11.09
C LYS A 54 -6.95 -9.15 -9.56
N PRO A 55 -5.89 -9.47 -8.78
CA PRO A 55 -6.03 -9.53 -7.32
C PRO A 55 -6.38 -8.17 -6.72
N TYR A 56 -5.78 -7.09 -7.22
CA TYR A 56 -6.04 -5.72 -6.77
C TYR A 56 -7.47 -5.27 -7.12
N TYR A 57 -7.94 -5.58 -8.32
CA TYR A 57 -9.30 -5.28 -8.76
C TYR A 57 -10.35 -6.01 -7.91
N LYS A 58 -10.11 -7.30 -7.59
CA LYS A 58 -10.99 -8.05 -6.70
C LYS A 58 -11.07 -7.40 -5.31
N ASN A 59 -9.91 -7.08 -4.74
CA ASN A 59 -9.85 -6.47 -3.41
C ASN A 59 -10.49 -5.07 -3.39
N TRP A 60 -10.37 -4.30 -4.49
CA TRP A 60 -11.03 -3.00 -4.66
C TRP A 60 -12.54 -3.15 -4.71
N ALA A 61 -13.06 -4.16 -5.43
CA ALA A 61 -14.49 -4.42 -5.52
C ALA A 61 -15.14 -4.78 -4.17
N GLU A 62 -14.34 -5.32 -3.23
CA GLU A 62 -14.75 -5.63 -1.84
C GLU A 62 -14.51 -4.46 -0.87
N SER A 63 -13.89 -3.37 -1.33
CA SER A 63 -13.52 -2.22 -0.49
C SER A 63 -14.66 -1.19 -0.36
N GLY A 64 -14.49 -0.24 0.56
CA GLY A 64 -15.38 0.92 0.69
C GLY A 64 -15.34 1.88 -0.50
N HIS A 65 -14.33 1.77 -1.38
CA HIS A 65 -14.13 2.64 -2.54
C HIS A 65 -14.48 1.95 -3.87
N LYS A 66 -15.25 0.87 -3.86
CA LYS A 66 -15.63 0.10 -5.06
C LYS A 66 -16.43 0.88 -6.12
N GLU A 67 -16.97 2.04 -5.77
CA GLU A 67 -17.68 2.92 -6.72
C GLU A 67 -16.79 4.05 -7.26
N VAL A 68 -15.55 4.16 -6.76
CA VAL A 68 -14.55 5.15 -7.18
C VAL A 68 -13.63 4.51 -8.21
N SER A 69 -13.40 5.18 -9.34
CA SER A 69 -12.53 4.63 -10.39
C SER A 69 -11.08 4.50 -9.91
N CYS A 70 -10.35 3.47 -10.38
CA CYS A 70 -8.94 3.30 -10.00
C CYS A 70 -8.11 4.57 -10.26
N THR A 71 -8.42 5.29 -11.35
CA THR A 71 -7.69 6.50 -11.76
C THR A 71 -7.98 7.72 -10.91
N GLU A 72 -9.08 7.78 -10.17
CA GLU A 72 -9.35 8.90 -9.26
C GLU A 72 -8.41 8.92 -8.05
N CYS A 73 -7.88 7.75 -7.65
CA CYS A 73 -6.87 7.64 -6.61
C CYS A 73 -5.45 7.56 -7.18
N HIS A 74 -5.23 6.74 -8.21
CA HIS A 74 -3.88 6.44 -8.72
C HIS A 74 -3.32 7.48 -9.68
N LEU A 75 -4.12 8.42 -10.19
CA LEU A 75 -3.62 9.57 -10.95
C LEU A 75 -3.79 10.84 -10.11
N PRO A 76 -2.79 11.72 -10.06
CA PRO A 76 -2.93 12.99 -9.38
C PRO A 76 -4.06 13.82 -10.02
N PRO A 77 -4.84 14.57 -9.23
CA PRO A 77 -5.98 15.30 -9.73
C PRO A 77 -5.59 16.35 -10.78
N GLY A 78 -6.49 16.59 -11.73
CA GLY A 78 -6.35 17.57 -12.81
C GLY A 78 -6.18 16.92 -14.19
N ALA A 79 -6.86 17.46 -15.19
CA ALA A 79 -6.94 16.86 -16.53
C ALA A 79 -5.54 16.65 -17.17
N TRP A 80 -4.65 17.64 -17.03
CA TRP A 80 -3.29 17.53 -17.54
C TRP A 80 -2.46 16.46 -16.82
N ASN A 81 -2.63 16.32 -15.50
CA ASN A 81 -1.97 15.29 -14.72
C ASN A 81 -2.47 13.90 -15.15
N HIS A 82 -3.78 13.71 -15.30
CA HIS A 82 -4.32 12.45 -15.80
C HIS A 82 -3.72 12.07 -17.15
N ILE A 83 -3.63 13.00 -18.10
CA ILE A 83 -3.01 12.75 -19.42
C ILE A 83 -1.53 12.39 -19.28
N LYS A 84 -0.76 13.21 -18.55
CA LYS A 84 0.68 13.04 -18.38
C LYS A 84 1.03 11.72 -17.72
N TYR A 85 0.42 11.41 -16.56
CA TYR A 85 0.73 10.21 -15.80
C TYR A 85 0.21 8.95 -16.49
N LYS A 86 -0.96 9.00 -17.14
CA LYS A 86 -1.45 7.89 -17.96
C LYS A 86 -0.54 7.57 -19.14
N ALA A 87 0.05 8.58 -19.78
CA ALA A 87 1.03 8.36 -20.84
C ALA A 87 2.31 7.67 -20.32
N ILE A 88 2.78 8.06 -19.13
CA ILE A 88 3.92 7.43 -18.46
C ILE A 88 3.60 5.97 -18.12
N ASP A 89 2.47 5.72 -17.45
CA ASP A 89 2.05 4.37 -17.05
C ASP A 89 1.80 3.47 -18.26
N GLY A 90 1.24 4.01 -19.33
CA GLY A 90 1.05 3.33 -20.60
C GLY A 90 2.37 2.94 -21.26
N ALA A 91 3.37 3.83 -21.26
CA ALA A 91 4.70 3.54 -21.78
C ALA A 91 5.40 2.44 -20.97
N ILE A 92 5.36 2.52 -19.63
CA ILE A 92 5.93 1.51 -18.73
C ILE A 92 5.24 0.17 -18.91
N SER A 93 3.90 0.17 -18.95
CA SER A 93 3.10 -1.04 -19.18
C SER A 93 3.39 -1.66 -20.55
N GLY A 94 3.59 -0.84 -21.58
CA GLY A 94 4.02 -1.29 -22.90
C GLY A 94 5.37 -1.99 -22.88
N VAL A 95 6.35 -1.46 -22.14
CA VAL A 95 7.65 -2.11 -21.94
C VAL A 95 7.48 -3.46 -21.24
N TYR A 96 6.69 -3.52 -20.17
CA TYR A 96 6.43 -4.80 -19.47
C TYR A 96 5.71 -5.81 -20.35
N PHE A 97 4.77 -5.36 -21.18
CA PHE A 97 4.06 -6.22 -22.12
C PHE A 97 5.01 -6.81 -23.17
N VAL A 98 5.89 -6.00 -23.75
CA VAL A 98 6.86 -6.44 -24.78
C VAL A 98 7.95 -7.32 -24.20
N THR A 99 8.46 -6.99 -23.01
CA THR A 99 9.58 -7.71 -22.40
C THR A 99 9.15 -8.94 -21.61
N GLY A 100 7.88 -9.03 -21.21
CA GLY A 100 7.37 -10.03 -20.28
C GLY A 100 7.95 -9.90 -18.86
N LYS A 101 8.73 -8.84 -18.57
CA LYS A 101 9.43 -8.63 -17.30
C LYS A 101 8.78 -7.50 -16.51
N GLY A 102 7.65 -7.81 -15.88
CA GLY A 102 6.98 -6.91 -14.94
C GLY A 102 7.49 -7.07 -13.50
N PRO A 103 7.19 -6.11 -12.61
CA PRO A 103 7.51 -6.23 -11.20
C PRO A 103 6.74 -7.39 -10.56
N SER A 104 7.36 -8.09 -9.60
CA SER A 104 6.74 -9.19 -8.87
C SER A 104 5.63 -8.75 -7.90
N LYS A 105 5.62 -7.46 -7.52
CA LYS A 105 4.60 -6.77 -6.73
C LYS A 105 4.27 -5.46 -7.43
N ALA A 106 3.00 -5.24 -7.77
CA ALA A 106 2.58 -3.91 -8.19
C ALA A 106 2.57 -3.00 -6.96
N SER A 107 3.37 -1.94 -7.00
CA SER A 107 3.29 -0.82 -6.07
C SER A 107 2.79 0.38 -6.86
N ALA A 108 1.79 1.06 -6.33
CA ALA A 108 1.25 2.26 -6.92
C ALA A 108 1.21 3.33 -5.84
N HIS A 109 1.92 4.41 -6.08
CA HIS A 109 1.87 5.57 -5.23
C HIS A 109 0.50 6.26 -5.42
N VAL A 110 -0.21 6.49 -4.32
CA VAL A 110 -1.47 7.24 -4.29
C VAL A 110 -1.17 8.59 -3.66
N PRO A 111 -1.24 9.69 -4.43
CA PRO A 111 -0.97 11.02 -3.91
C PRO A 111 -1.99 11.42 -2.85
N GLU A 112 -1.54 12.13 -1.82
CA GLU A 112 -2.43 12.59 -0.75
C GLU A 112 -3.54 13.52 -1.28
N ALA A 113 -3.22 14.30 -2.31
CA ALA A 113 -4.17 15.17 -2.99
C ALA A 113 -5.36 14.43 -3.62
N SER A 114 -5.19 13.16 -4.00
CA SER A 114 -6.28 12.35 -4.56
C SER A 114 -7.26 11.93 -3.46
N CYS A 115 -6.78 11.63 -2.25
CA CYS A 115 -7.61 11.33 -1.09
C CYS A 115 -8.42 12.56 -0.65
N MET A 116 -7.78 13.74 -0.66
CA MET A 116 -8.34 14.98 -0.13
C MET A 116 -9.08 15.83 -1.18
N ASN A 117 -9.43 15.24 -2.32
CA ASN A 117 -10.00 15.98 -3.44
C ASN A 117 -11.49 16.32 -3.22
N ILE A 118 -11.74 17.31 -2.35
CA ILE A 118 -13.10 17.73 -1.96
C ILE A 118 -13.96 18.17 -3.15
N ALA A 119 -13.36 18.65 -4.24
CA ALA A 119 -14.09 19.06 -5.45
C ALA A 119 -14.81 17.88 -6.13
N TYR A 120 -14.35 16.66 -5.87
CA TYR A 120 -14.95 15.41 -6.37
C TYR A 120 -15.68 14.64 -5.25
N GLY A 121 -15.85 15.23 -4.07
CA GLY A 121 -16.59 14.63 -2.96
C GLY A 121 -15.82 13.60 -2.14
N CYS A 122 -14.48 13.66 -2.14
CA CYS A 122 -13.62 12.76 -1.36
C CYS A 122 -13.50 13.21 0.12
N HIS A 123 -12.31 13.10 0.73
CA HIS A 123 -12.11 13.40 2.15
C HIS A 123 -11.77 14.88 2.40
N ASP A 124 -12.39 15.48 3.42
CA ASP A 124 -11.98 16.79 3.95
C ASP A 124 -11.22 16.57 5.27
N PRO A 125 -9.90 16.83 5.33
CA PRO A 125 -9.10 16.65 6.53
C PRO A 125 -9.67 17.35 7.77
N LYS A 126 -10.31 18.50 7.57
CA LYS A 126 -10.88 19.30 8.67
C LYS A 126 -12.11 18.66 9.29
N LYS A 127 -12.76 17.74 8.57
CA LYS A 127 -14.00 17.08 8.98
C LYS A 127 -13.80 15.64 9.43
N LEU A 128 -12.57 15.11 9.35
CA LEU A 128 -12.29 13.73 9.72
C LEU A 128 -12.69 13.45 11.17
N ASP A 129 -12.37 14.35 12.09
CA ASP A 129 -12.68 14.20 13.52
C ASP A 129 -13.81 15.10 14.01
N GLU A 130 -14.55 15.77 13.12
CA GLU A 130 -15.65 16.71 13.47
C GLU A 130 -16.75 16.02 14.29
N LYS A 131 -16.98 14.73 14.04
CA LYS A 131 -17.94 13.89 14.78
C LYS A 131 -17.32 13.18 16.00
N GLY A 132 -16.16 13.64 16.46
CA GLY A 132 -15.37 13.01 17.51
C GLY A 132 -14.47 11.86 17.03
N PRO A 133 -13.73 11.24 17.96
CA PRO A 133 -12.81 10.15 17.69
C PRO A 133 -13.47 8.98 16.97
N LYS A 134 -12.72 8.35 16.06
CA LYS A 134 -13.13 7.11 15.40
C LYS A 134 -12.85 5.91 16.28
N GLN A 135 -13.79 4.98 16.30
CA GLN A 135 -13.59 3.70 16.95
C GLN A 135 -12.72 2.81 16.05
N PHE A 136 -11.53 2.46 16.53
CA PHE A 136 -10.61 1.57 15.81
C PHE A 136 -9.99 0.56 16.78
N ALA A 137 -9.95 -0.71 16.39
CA ALA A 137 -9.41 -1.81 17.19
C ALA A 137 -9.98 -1.95 18.62
N GLY A 138 -11.08 -1.27 18.94
CA GLY A 138 -11.70 -1.25 20.26
C GLY A 138 -11.26 -0.09 21.17
N GLY A 139 -10.46 0.84 20.66
CA GLY A 139 -10.15 2.14 21.27
C GLY A 139 -10.58 3.32 20.38
N GLU A 140 -10.31 4.53 20.85
CA GLU A 140 -10.57 5.77 20.15
C GLU A 140 -9.33 6.24 19.37
N PHE A 141 -9.55 6.80 18.19
CA PHE A 141 -8.52 7.29 17.28
C PHE A 141 -8.93 8.65 16.69
N GLU A 142 -8.02 9.62 16.74
CA GLU A 142 -8.20 10.94 16.14
C GLU A 142 -7.13 11.19 15.07
N HIS A 143 -7.54 11.65 13.89
CA HIS A 143 -6.62 11.96 12.78
C HIS A 143 -5.82 13.25 13.04
N SER A 144 -6.41 14.23 13.71
CA SER A 144 -5.82 15.52 14.05
C SER A 144 -4.48 15.42 14.81
N THR A 145 -4.31 14.34 15.57
CA THR A 145 -3.09 14.06 16.35
C THR A 145 -2.07 13.22 15.58
N HIS A 146 -2.43 12.71 14.39
CA HIS A 146 -1.62 11.75 13.63
C HIS A 146 -1.33 12.20 12.19
N LEU A 147 -1.91 13.29 11.69
CA LEU A 147 -1.67 13.84 10.37
C LEU A 147 -0.79 15.10 10.44
N GLY A 148 0.07 15.29 9.44
CA GLY A 148 0.93 16.47 9.32
C GLY A 148 2.33 16.27 9.90
N ASP A 149 3.07 17.38 10.03
CA ASP A 149 4.46 17.35 10.46
C ASP A 149 4.55 17.08 11.98
N LEU A 150 4.94 15.86 12.35
CA LEU A 150 5.18 15.44 13.73
C LEU A 150 6.65 15.70 14.13
N ASP A 151 6.92 15.90 15.43
CA ASP A 151 8.22 16.30 16.00
C ASP A 151 9.43 15.40 15.63
N ASN A 152 9.20 14.22 15.04
CA ASN A 152 10.23 13.23 14.69
C ASN A 152 10.59 13.19 13.20
N GLY A 153 10.27 14.25 12.44
CA GLY A 153 10.48 14.30 10.98
C GLY A 153 9.59 13.34 10.18
N LEU A 154 8.58 12.77 10.84
CA LEU A 154 7.53 11.98 10.21
C LEU A 154 6.39 12.92 9.81
N ASN A 155 5.95 12.79 8.56
CA ASN A 155 4.73 13.43 8.09
C ASN A 155 3.77 12.34 7.59
N PRO A 156 2.96 11.74 8.48
CA PRO A 156 2.05 10.69 8.08
C PRO A 156 0.95 11.24 7.18
N GLU A 157 0.71 10.51 6.11
CA GLU A 157 -0.31 10.75 5.09
C GLU A 157 -1.43 9.73 5.24
N CYS A 158 -2.56 9.91 4.54
CA CYS A 158 -3.67 8.96 4.52
C CYS A 158 -3.16 7.54 4.29
N THR A 159 -2.33 7.35 3.26
CA THR A 159 -1.83 6.04 2.86
C THR A 159 -0.73 5.48 3.74
N THR A 160 -0.25 6.23 4.74
CA THR A 160 0.67 5.70 5.76
C THR A 160 -0.06 4.73 6.68
N CYS A 161 -1.29 5.06 7.08
CA CYS A 161 -2.15 4.19 7.89
C CYS A 161 -3.08 3.34 7.03
N HIS A 162 -3.71 3.95 6.03
CA HIS A 162 -4.58 3.29 5.06
C HIS A 162 -3.71 2.71 3.94
N SER A 163 -2.97 1.64 4.22
CA SER A 163 -2.04 1.04 3.25
C SER A 163 -2.54 -0.30 2.71
N ALA A 164 -1.91 -0.80 1.64
CA ALA A 164 -2.19 -2.10 1.05
C ALA A 164 -1.24 -3.18 1.60
N THR A 165 -1.00 -3.20 2.92
CA THR A 165 0.10 -3.96 3.55
C THR A 165 0.11 -5.46 3.21
N THR A 166 -1.05 -6.10 3.06
CA THR A 166 -1.13 -7.57 3.02
C THR A 166 -1.56 -8.16 1.68
N GLN A 167 -1.78 -7.34 0.65
CA GLN A 167 -2.33 -7.77 -0.65
C GLN A 167 -3.68 -8.52 -0.57
N GLU A 168 -4.27 -8.66 0.62
CA GLU A 168 -5.57 -9.32 0.84
C GLU A 168 -6.73 -8.34 0.72
N LYS A 169 -6.51 -7.06 1.03
CA LYS A 169 -7.50 -5.99 0.88
C LYS A 169 -6.91 -4.77 0.20
N HIS A 170 -7.77 -4.05 -0.48
CA HIS A 170 -7.42 -2.82 -1.18
C HIS A 170 -7.68 -1.67 -0.21
N LEU A 171 -6.58 -1.16 0.37
CA LEU A 171 -6.57 -0.07 1.35
C LEU A 171 -7.26 -0.44 2.68
N GLU A 172 -6.47 -0.81 3.69
CA GLU A 172 -7.00 -1.09 5.03
C GLU A 172 -6.06 -0.58 6.12
N VAL A 173 -6.62 -0.21 7.27
CA VAL A 173 -5.84 0.08 8.47
C VAL A 173 -5.83 -1.18 9.33
N LYS A 174 -4.63 -1.70 9.63
CA LYS A 174 -4.48 -2.79 10.60
C LYS A 174 -3.78 -2.32 11.88
N PRO A 175 -4.09 -2.88 13.06
CA PRO A 175 -3.46 -2.47 14.31
C PRO A 175 -1.92 -2.56 14.31
N GLU A 176 -1.34 -3.40 13.45
CA GLU A 176 0.11 -3.58 13.31
C GLU A 176 0.82 -2.31 12.82
N ILE A 177 0.12 -1.37 12.16
CA ILE A 177 0.73 -0.10 11.71
C ILE A 177 0.99 0.84 12.90
N CYS A 178 0.11 0.83 13.91
CA CYS A 178 0.20 1.71 15.07
C CYS A 178 1.49 1.43 15.86
N VAL A 179 1.81 0.15 16.03
CA VAL A 179 3.01 -0.30 16.75
C VAL A 179 4.30 -0.12 15.93
N GLN A 180 4.24 0.27 14.65
CA GLN A 180 5.44 0.68 13.90
C GLN A 180 5.98 2.04 14.36
N CYS A 181 5.11 2.93 14.85
CA CYS A 181 5.52 4.21 15.43
C CYS A 181 5.53 4.12 16.97
N HIS A 182 4.51 3.49 17.56
CA HIS A 182 4.36 3.32 19.00
C HIS A 182 5.02 2.04 19.52
N HIS A 183 6.22 1.73 19.03
CA HIS A 183 6.99 0.54 19.46
C HIS A 183 7.54 0.69 20.89
N ASN A 184 7.76 1.91 21.38
CA ASN A 184 8.28 2.16 22.72
C ASN A 184 7.31 2.97 23.59
N MET A 185 6.12 2.41 23.85
CA MET A 185 5.01 2.99 24.65
C MET A 185 5.31 3.26 26.14
N LYS A 186 6.52 3.73 26.50
CA LYS A 186 6.77 4.23 27.87
C LYS A 186 6.07 5.56 28.15
N GLU A 187 5.76 6.35 27.12
CA GLU A 187 5.35 7.76 27.29
C GLU A 187 3.87 8.05 26.97
N THR A 188 3.12 7.13 26.32
CA THR A 188 1.72 7.39 25.93
C THR A 188 0.84 6.14 26.07
N GLY A 189 0.38 5.85 27.29
CA GLY A 189 -0.72 4.91 27.54
C GLY A 189 -0.38 3.41 27.53
N GLN A 190 -1.31 2.61 28.06
CA GLN A 190 -1.22 1.14 28.06
C GLN A 190 -1.65 0.60 26.68
N CYS A 191 -1.12 -0.54 26.22
CA CYS A 191 -1.51 -1.14 24.93
C CYS A 191 -3.04 -1.24 24.75
N SER A 192 -3.75 -1.53 25.86
CA SER A 192 -5.19 -1.66 25.96
C SER A 192 -6.00 -0.38 25.74
N SER A 193 -5.38 0.81 25.81
CA SER A 193 -6.09 2.07 25.52
C SER A 193 -6.46 2.20 24.04
N CYS A 194 -5.69 1.56 23.16
CA CYS A 194 -5.88 1.66 21.72
C CYS A 194 -6.43 0.37 21.09
N HIS A 195 -6.20 -0.80 21.68
CA HIS A 195 -6.81 -2.04 21.18
C HIS A 195 -7.41 -2.93 22.26
N LYS A 196 -8.57 -3.53 21.98
CA LYS A 196 -9.20 -4.51 22.87
C LYS A 196 -8.49 -5.86 22.77
N LEU A 197 -8.18 -6.42 23.93
CA LEU A 197 -7.65 -7.76 24.06
C LEU A 197 -8.66 -8.77 23.51
N ARG A 198 -8.19 -9.68 22.66
CA ARG A 198 -9.00 -10.82 22.24
C ARG A 198 -9.15 -11.77 23.42
N PRO A 199 -10.35 -12.30 23.72
CA PRO A 199 -10.54 -13.21 24.85
C PRO A 199 -9.60 -14.43 24.80
N GLN A 200 -9.41 -14.99 23.60
CA GLN A 200 -8.56 -16.13 23.35
C GLN A 200 -7.82 -15.98 22.02
N VAL A 201 -6.57 -16.42 21.97
CA VAL A 201 -5.76 -16.55 20.76
C VAL A 201 -5.11 -17.93 20.71
N THR A 202 -4.85 -18.43 19.51
CA THR A 202 -4.05 -19.65 19.32
C THR A 202 -2.67 -19.26 18.84
N VAL A 203 -1.63 -19.64 19.59
CA VAL A 203 -0.23 -19.40 19.23
C VAL A 203 0.46 -20.76 19.23
N ALA A 204 1.09 -21.13 18.11
CA ALA A 204 1.75 -22.43 17.95
C ALA A 204 0.86 -23.66 18.29
N GLY A 205 -0.44 -23.58 18.01
CA GLY A 205 -1.40 -24.65 18.31
C GLY A 205 -1.91 -24.69 19.76
N ALA A 206 -1.34 -23.89 20.67
CA ALA A 206 -1.82 -23.75 22.03
C ALA A 206 -2.80 -22.57 22.17
N LYS A 207 -3.90 -22.80 22.90
CA LYS A 207 -4.90 -21.77 23.22
C LYS A 207 -4.45 -20.96 24.43
N PHE A 208 -4.37 -19.64 24.27
CA PHE A 208 -4.03 -18.69 25.32
C PHE A 208 -5.20 -17.76 25.57
N GLU A 209 -5.61 -17.63 26.82
CA GLU A 209 -6.63 -16.68 27.27
C GLU A 209 -5.96 -15.45 27.87
N HIS A 210 -6.17 -14.27 27.28
CA HIS A 210 -5.52 -13.03 27.75
C HIS A 210 -5.92 -12.69 29.20
N ALA A 211 -7.14 -13.06 29.61
CA ALA A 211 -7.61 -12.87 31.00
C ALA A 211 -6.78 -13.63 32.04
N LYS A 212 -6.08 -14.70 31.64
CA LYS A 212 -5.20 -15.50 32.51
C LYS A 212 -3.74 -15.05 32.44
N GLY A 213 -3.41 -14.13 31.54
CA GLY A 213 -2.06 -13.60 31.37
C GLY A 213 -1.67 -12.70 32.54
N LYS A 214 -0.69 -13.14 33.34
CA LYS A 214 -0.12 -12.36 34.46
C LYS A 214 1.22 -11.69 34.10
N LYS A 215 1.71 -11.91 32.88
CA LYS A 215 3.01 -11.40 32.40
C LYS A 215 2.79 -10.13 31.56
N SER A 216 3.85 -9.35 31.37
CA SER A 216 3.77 -8.12 30.55
C SER A 216 3.37 -8.45 29.10
N CYS A 217 2.69 -7.54 28.40
CA CYS A 217 2.31 -7.77 26.99
C CYS A 217 3.51 -8.13 26.12
N ARG A 218 4.68 -7.52 26.41
CA ARG A 218 5.95 -7.73 25.69
C ARG A 218 6.54 -9.12 25.90
N SER A 219 6.11 -9.87 26.92
CA SER A 219 6.55 -11.26 27.10
C SER A 219 6.16 -12.12 25.90
N CYS A 220 4.91 -12.00 25.42
CA CYS A 220 4.43 -12.70 24.23
C CYS A 220 4.54 -11.85 22.94
N HIS A 221 4.44 -10.51 23.05
CA HIS A 221 4.58 -9.59 21.91
C HIS A 221 6.02 -9.04 21.84
N SER A 222 6.98 -9.93 21.61
CA SER A 222 8.43 -9.65 21.71
C SER A 222 9.00 -8.72 20.65
N ASN A 223 8.35 -8.61 19.49
CA ASN A 223 8.77 -7.69 18.41
C ASN A 223 8.29 -6.24 18.60
N ILE A 224 7.73 -5.90 19.78
CA ILE A 224 7.32 -4.53 20.09
C ILE A 224 8.53 -3.60 20.21
N ASN A 225 9.72 -4.07 20.59
CA ASN A 225 10.88 -3.19 20.71
C ASN A 225 11.60 -3.03 19.37
N SER A 226 11.32 -1.92 18.68
CA SER A 226 11.90 -1.46 17.42
C SER A 226 11.80 -2.46 16.25
N PRO A 227 11.15 -2.10 15.13
CA PRO A 227 11.20 -2.95 13.96
C PRO A 227 12.66 -3.24 13.61
N SER A 228 13.00 -4.54 13.50
CA SER A 228 14.32 -4.95 13.02
C SER A 228 14.65 -4.13 11.77
N LYS A 229 15.87 -3.57 11.72
CA LYS A 229 16.43 -2.87 10.55
C LYS A 229 17.39 -3.84 9.85
N PRO A 230 16.94 -4.81 9.02
CA PRO A 230 17.91 -5.61 8.27
C PRO A 230 18.58 -4.67 7.28
N ALA A 231 19.87 -4.41 7.46
CA ALA A 231 20.69 -3.67 6.50
C ALA A 231 20.58 -4.27 5.08
N ASP A 232 20.24 -5.56 5.00
CA ASP A 232 20.00 -6.33 3.78
C ASP A 232 18.75 -5.86 3.00
N ASN A 233 17.82 -5.11 3.60
CA ASN A 233 16.65 -4.62 2.87
C ASN A 233 17.02 -3.48 1.91
N CYS A 234 18.09 -2.73 2.17
CA CYS A 234 18.49 -1.61 1.32
C CYS A 234 18.93 -2.08 -0.07
N VAL A 235 19.60 -3.24 -0.15
CA VAL A 235 20.13 -3.78 -1.41
C VAL A 235 19.05 -4.35 -2.34
N LYS A 236 17.82 -4.51 -1.85
CA LYS A 236 16.66 -4.88 -2.69
C LYS A 236 16.31 -3.78 -3.70
N CYS A 237 16.66 -2.53 -3.39
CA CYS A 237 16.38 -1.37 -4.24
C CYS A 237 17.67 -0.63 -4.66
N HIS A 238 18.70 -0.60 -3.80
CA HIS A 238 19.96 0.10 -4.08
C HIS A 238 21.05 -0.88 -4.51
N GLY A 239 21.56 -0.72 -5.74
CA GLY A 239 22.59 -1.60 -6.33
C GLY A 239 24.04 -1.14 -6.11
N GLN A 240 24.28 0.03 -5.50
CA GLN A 240 25.63 0.59 -5.30
C GLN A 240 25.87 0.88 -3.81
N LYS A 241 27.07 0.54 -3.32
CA LYS A 241 27.45 0.66 -1.91
C LYS A 241 27.63 2.13 -1.51
N GLU A 242 28.01 2.99 -2.45
CA GLU A 242 28.18 4.43 -2.24
C GLU A 242 26.86 5.17 -1.92
N ALA A 243 25.71 4.66 -2.38
CA ALA A 243 24.39 5.17 -1.99
C ALA A 243 23.99 4.82 -0.54
N LEU A 244 24.76 3.93 0.11
CA LEU A 244 24.58 3.51 1.50
C LEU A 244 25.55 4.23 2.45
N GLU A 245 26.33 5.22 1.99
CA GLU A 245 27.30 5.96 2.81
C GLU A 245 26.75 7.29 3.35
N THR A 246 25.61 7.77 2.82
CA THR A 246 24.92 8.96 3.33
C THR A 246 24.27 8.69 4.69
N GLU A 247 24.16 9.74 5.52
CA GLU A 247 23.64 9.67 6.90
C GLU A 247 22.38 8.80 7.02
N LYS A 248 22.53 7.65 7.70
CA LYS A 248 21.45 6.68 7.95
C LYS A 248 20.60 7.06 9.17
N THR A 249 20.35 8.36 9.34
CA THR A 249 19.45 8.81 10.41
C THR A 249 18.02 8.38 10.10
N SER A 250 17.22 8.17 11.13
CA SER A 250 15.83 7.71 10.95
C SER A 250 15.02 8.77 10.22
N GLU A 251 15.28 10.02 10.54
CA GLU A 251 14.66 11.23 10.01
C GLU A 251 14.92 11.32 8.50
N LYS A 252 16.17 11.13 8.07
CA LYS A 252 16.51 11.23 6.64
C LYS A 252 15.94 10.08 5.82
N MET A 253 15.89 8.87 6.39
CA MET A 253 15.30 7.71 5.72
C MET A 253 13.79 7.89 5.53
N HIS A 254 13.06 8.36 6.54
CA HIS A 254 11.63 8.63 6.42
C HIS A 254 11.33 9.79 5.46
N GLU A 255 12.12 10.87 5.50
CA GLU A 255 11.98 11.99 4.58
C GLU A 255 12.11 11.53 3.11
N ILE A 256 13.13 10.71 2.79
CA ILE A 256 13.43 10.29 1.42
C ILE A 256 12.53 9.16 0.92
N HIS A 257 12.00 8.28 1.79
CA HIS A 257 11.32 7.05 1.35
C HIS A 257 9.82 6.97 1.72
N VAL A 258 9.35 7.76 2.69
CA VAL A 258 7.99 7.64 3.23
C VAL A 258 7.10 8.85 2.90
N SER A 259 7.65 10.06 2.71
CA SER A 259 6.86 11.29 2.49
C SER A 259 6.61 11.65 1.01
N ASP A 260 5.36 11.81 0.59
CA ASP A 260 4.94 12.12 -0.80
C ASP A 260 5.57 13.42 -1.33
N ARG A 261 5.76 14.42 -0.46
CA ARG A 261 6.21 15.78 -0.84
C ARG A 261 7.55 15.83 -1.59
N LYS A 262 8.37 14.77 -1.55
CA LYS A 262 9.70 14.73 -2.21
C LYS A 262 9.93 13.52 -3.11
N ILE A 263 8.95 12.62 -3.28
CA ILE A 263 9.21 11.29 -3.82
C ILE A 263 8.39 10.98 -5.06
N LYS A 264 8.95 10.22 -5.99
CA LYS A 264 8.24 9.64 -7.16
C LYS A 264 7.78 8.19 -6.94
N HIS A 265 8.25 7.54 -5.89
CA HIS A 265 8.00 6.14 -5.53
C HIS A 265 7.95 5.95 -3.99
N LYS A 266 6.75 6.02 -3.38
CA LYS A 266 6.60 5.76 -1.93
C LYS A 266 7.02 4.32 -1.60
N VAL A 267 7.81 4.14 -0.56
CA VAL A 267 8.20 2.82 -0.03
C VAL A 267 7.34 2.50 1.18
N GLU A 268 6.73 1.31 1.19
CA GLU A 268 5.93 0.85 2.32
C GLU A 268 6.85 0.59 3.53
N CYS A 269 6.39 0.95 4.73
CA CYS A 269 7.17 0.79 5.95
C CYS A 269 7.72 -0.64 6.09
N PHE A 270 6.88 -1.64 5.79
CA PHE A 270 7.22 -3.06 5.91
C PHE A 270 8.22 -3.60 4.87
N ASP A 271 8.48 -2.85 3.81
CA ASP A 271 9.52 -3.23 2.84
C ASP A 271 10.92 -2.95 3.43
N CYS A 272 11.03 -2.04 4.41
CA CYS A 272 12.25 -1.75 5.17
C CYS A 272 12.23 -2.32 6.60
N HIS A 273 11.08 -2.21 7.29
CA HIS A 273 10.84 -2.62 8.67
C HIS A 273 10.22 -4.01 8.74
N GLY A 274 10.64 -4.83 9.71
CA GLY A 274 10.00 -6.12 9.95
C GLY A 274 8.52 -5.96 10.38
N VAL A 275 7.65 -6.87 9.94
CA VAL A 275 6.25 -6.90 10.39
C VAL A 275 6.16 -7.51 11.79
N MET A 276 5.40 -6.89 12.70
CA MET A 276 4.85 -7.59 13.86
C MET A 276 3.68 -8.46 13.40
N LEU A 277 3.96 -9.56 12.70
CA LEU A 277 2.88 -10.46 12.30
C LEU A 277 2.28 -11.08 13.57
N PRO A 278 0.96 -10.98 13.83
CA PRO A 278 0.31 -12.15 14.42
C PRO A 278 0.58 -13.28 13.42
N LEU A 279 1.26 -14.33 13.86
CA LEU A 279 1.58 -15.53 13.07
C LEU A 279 0.29 -16.08 12.43
N LYS A 280 -0.08 -15.55 11.28
CA LYS A 280 -1.22 -16.01 10.49
C LYS A 280 -0.63 -16.59 9.21
N LYS A 281 0.00 -17.74 9.37
CA LYS A 281 0.09 -18.78 8.36
C LYS A 281 0.36 -20.11 9.07
N THR A 282 -0.35 -21.10 8.58
CA THR A 282 -0.44 -22.52 8.92
C THR A 282 0.90 -23.29 8.95
N GLY A 283 1.93 -22.74 9.58
CA GLY A 283 3.19 -23.42 9.82
C GLY A 283 3.04 -24.37 11.00
N ARG A 284 2.66 -25.62 10.73
CA ARG A 284 2.95 -26.77 11.62
C ARG A 284 4.45 -27.11 11.58
N ASP A 285 5.32 -26.12 11.48
CA ASP A 285 6.76 -26.33 11.49
C ASP A 285 7.35 -25.79 12.80
N PRO A 286 7.57 -26.67 13.79
CA PRO A 286 8.19 -26.33 15.06
C PRO A 286 9.54 -25.63 14.90
N ALA A 287 10.31 -25.88 13.83
CA ALA A 287 11.64 -25.29 13.63
C ALA A 287 11.58 -23.79 13.30
N TYR A 288 10.59 -23.36 12.51
CA TYR A 288 10.35 -21.94 12.23
C TYR A 288 9.92 -21.20 13.50
N ILE A 289 9.06 -21.83 14.31
CA ILE A 289 8.63 -21.30 15.60
C ILE A 289 9.82 -21.22 16.57
N HIS A 290 10.67 -22.24 16.62
CA HIS A 290 11.87 -22.28 17.46
C HIS A 290 12.86 -21.18 17.13
N LYS A 291 13.18 -21.00 15.83
CA LYS A 291 14.14 -19.98 15.39
C LYS A 291 13.71 -18.56 15.79
N PHE A 292 12.42 -18.25 15.64
CA PHE A 292 11.93 -16.91 15.97
C PHE A 292 11.63 -16.70 17.46
N HIS A 293 11.31 -17.74 18.23
CA HIS A 293 11.07 -17.63 19.67
C HIS A 293 12.36 -17.73 20.50
N ILE A 294 13.33 -18.59 20.15
CA ILE A 294 14.52 -18.85 20.99
C ILE A 294 15.69 -17.93 20.65
N GLU A 295 15.96 -17.64 19.37
CA GLU A 295 17.13 -16.80 19.03
C GLU A 295 16.88 -15.30 19.29
N LYS A 296 15.62 -14.86 19.29
CA LYS A 296 15.26 -13.43 19.43
C LYS A 296 14.53 -13.07 20.72
N ALA A 297 13.79 -13.99 21.35
CA ALA A 297 13.21 -13.71 22.66
C ALA A 297 14.22 -14.16 23.73
N GLN A 298 14.77 -13.21 24.47
CA GLN A 298 15.57 -13.46 25.67
C GLN A 298 14.69 -14.02 26.82
N GLN A 299 13.90 -15.08 26.57
CA GLN A 299 12.94 -15.65 27.53
C GLN A 299 13.10 -17.18 27.60
N GLY A 300 12.99 -17.72 28.80
CA GLY A 300 13.09 -19.15 29.04
C GLY A 300 11.80 -19.88 28.66
N CYS A 301 11.90 -21.15 28.27
CA CYS A 301 10.76 -21.98 27.86
C CYS A 301 9.62 -22.04 28.90
N THR A 302 9.97 -21.90 30.19
CA THR A 302 9.04 -21.88 31.33
C THR A 302 8.21 -20.60 31.45
N ASP A 303 8.60 -19.53 30.75
CA ASP A 303 7.93 -18.23 30.85
C ASP A 303 6.52 -18.25 30.22
N CYS A 304 6.29 -19.16 29.26
CA CYS A 304 5.03 -19.31 28.54
C CYS A 304 4.26 -20.60 28.88
N HIS A 305 4.93 -21.64 29.37
CA HIS A 305 4.31 -22.95 29.67
C HIS A 305 4.06 -23.13 31.17
N SER A 306 3.09 -22.36 31.70
CA SER A 306 2.69 -22.39 33.11
C SER A 306 2.17 -23.77 33.54
N GLY A 307 3.06 -24.65 33.99
CA GLY A 307 2.71 -25.85 34.76
C GLY A 307 2.04 -27.00 34.00
N LYS A 308 2.13 -27.06 32.66
CA LYS A 308 1.79 -28.27 31.89
C LYS A 308 2.99 -28.68 31.03
N SER A 309 3.18 -29.99 30.89
CA SER A 309 4.26 -30.68 30.17
C SER A 309 4.89 -29.81 29.08
N VAL A 310 6.00 -29.17 29.43
CA VAL A 310 6.92 -28.61 28.44
C VAL A 310 7.48 -29.81 27.69
N PRO A 311 7.31 -29.92 26.35
CA PRO A 311 7.99 -30.97 25.60
C PRO A 311 9.48 -30.85 25.91
N SER A 312 10.06 -31.93 26.42
CA SER A 312 11.49 -32.02 26.66
C SER A 312 12.22 -31.93 25.32
N CYS A 313 13.48 -31.49 25.32
CA CYS A 313 14.28 -31.48 24.09
C CYS A 313 14.35 -32.86 23.42
N SER A 314 14.22 -33.93 24.21
CA SER A 314 14.15 -35.33 23.77
C SER A 314 12.81 -35.76 23.15
N ASP A 315 11.76 -34.95 23.23
CA ASP A 315 10.47 -35.29 22.61
C ASP A 315 10.44 -34.97 21.10
N CYS A 316 11.47 -34.27 20.59
CA CYS A 316 11.56 -33.77 19.21
C CYS A 316 12.90 -34.03 18.49
N HIS A 317 13.89 -34.61 19.18
CA HIS A 317 15.19 -35.06 18.63
C HIS A 317 15.32 -36.57 18.79
#